data_AF-A0A9R1TJA6-F1
#
_entry.id   AF-A0A9R1TJA6-F1
#
_cell.length_a   1.000
_cell.length_b   1.000
_cell.length_c   1.000
_cell.angle_alpha   90.00
_cell.angle_beta   90.00
_cell.angle_gamma   90.00
#
_symmetry.space_group_name_H-M   'P 1'
#
loop_
_entity.id
_entity.type
_entity.pdbx_description
1 polymer ?
#
loop_
_entity_poly.entity_id
_entity_poly.type
_entity_poly.pdbx_seq_one_letter_code
_entity_poly.pdbx_strand_id
1 'polypeptide(L)'
;MGRGESTNDEETETETVEDDVTGSEASTAASKKVQLLGIPLYKLSYKRLPRKCLKFSFLTINTATFLTGISAVIISIWMLSDRELILRLTGQKLFVTILLIIGIFASCVSSVGILAFVKRRKKLWSTYIICHTLWLATIFFTSIFSSSFFDRITNKIHDDMRSTMIKYRSLDWVTEAWDNTQQYLKCCGIRSYKDWEENRLEIPHSCCSKSIEQCLHMTGSVAFEAGCLKSAYLMLKSHIDTVAVSAIFVSIISGASLFFARGMKRKFRAIHYTNDGST
;
A
#
# COMPACT_ATOMS: atom_id res chain seq x y z
N MET A 1 73.42 -36.00 41.54
CA MET A 1 74.10 -36.11 40.24
C MET A 1 73.18 -35.44 39.24
N GLY A 2 73.31 -34.16 38.91
CA GLY A 2 74.46 -33.41 38.39
C GLY A 2 74.04 -32.96 36.98
N ARG A 3 73.64 -31.70 36.75
CA ARG A 3 74.45 -30.48 36.52
C ARG A 3 74.41 -30.11 35.03
N GLY A 4 74.20 -28.82 34.74
CA GLY A 4 74.26 -28.17 33.42
C GLY A 4 73.02 -27.31 33.15
N GLU A 5 72.89 -26.06 33.64
CA GLU A 5 73.61 -24.81 33.26
C GLU A 5 73.12 -24.33 31.87
N SER A 6 72.74 -23.08 31.57
CA SER A 6 72.93 -21.72 32.11
C SER A 6 71.97 -20.79 31.30
N THR A 7 71.13 -19.95 31.92
CA THR A 7 71.30 -18.53 32.34
C THR A 7 71.12 -17.41 31.29
N ASN A 8 70.53 -16.33 31.81
CA ASN A 8 70.49 -14.91 31.40
C ASN A 8 69.24 -14.46 30.61
N ASP A 9 68.24 -13.85 31.25
CA ASP A 9 68.19 -12.55 31.99
C ASP A 9 68.13 -11.37 31.01
N GLU A 10 67.08 -10.54 31.06
CA GLU A 10 67.12 -9.28 31.83
C GLU A 10 65.77 -8.53 31.79
N GLU A 11 65.46 -7.94 32.94
CA GLU A 11 64.29 -7.15 33.31
C GLU A 11 64.23 -5.78 32.60
N THR A 12 63.10 -5.07 32.70
CA THR A 12 63.01 -3.76 33.39
C THR A 12 61.56 -3.27 33.39
N GLU A 13 61.04 -3.00 34.59
CA GLU A 13 59.74 -2.38 34.88
C GLU A 13 59.69 -0.90 34.49
N THR A 14 58.47 -0.38 34.24
CA THR A 14 58.13 1.01 34.61
C THR A 14 56.63 1.12 34.85
N GLU A 15 56.27 1.38 36.10
CA GLU A 15 54.94 1.75 36.57
C GLU A 15 54.54 3.15 36.08
N THR A 16 53.25 3.37 35.81
CA THR A 16 52.52 4.60 36.18
C THR A 16 51.01 4.31 36.31
N VAL A 17 50.58 4.13 37.57
CA VAL A 17 49.41 4.65 38.29
C VAL A 17 48.13 5.07 37.51
N GLU A 18 47.05 4.33 37.82
CA GLU A 18 45.64 4.69 38.18
C GLU A 18 44.95 5.87 37.46
N ASP A 19 43.74 5.69 36.88
CA ASP A 19 42.48 5.78 37.65
C ASP A 19 41.40 4.75 37.28
N ASP A 20 40.76 4.28 38.35
CA ASP A 20 39.61 3.38 38.47
C ASP A 20 38.28 4.02 37.99
N VAL A 21 37.33 3.20 37.51
CA VAL A 21 35.91 3.15 37.96
C VAL A 21 35.21 2.02 37.18
N THR A 22 35.17 0.85 37.83
CA THR A 22 33.98 -0.01 38.04
C THR A 22 32.82 0.01 37.02
N GLY A 23 32.42 -1.18 36.56
CA GLY A 23 30.98 -1.50 36.42
C GLY A 23 30.53 -2.30 35.18
N SER A 24 30.53 -3.62 35.34
CA SER A 24 29.46 -4.57 34.99
C SER A 24 28.79 -4.62 33.59
N GLU A 25 28.71 -5.87 33.13
CA GLU A 25 27.56 -6.52 32.49
C GLU A 25 27.37 -6.49 30.96
N ALA A 26 27.48 -7.70 30.43
CA ALA A 26 27.04 -8.17 29.13
C ALA A 26 25.61 -7.69 28.78
N SER A 27 25.50 -6.85 27.74
CA SER A 27 24.20 -6.54 27.14
C SER A 27 23.87 -7.54 26.03
N THR A 28 23.07 -8.54 26.38
CA THR A 28 22.33 -9.35 25.42
C THR A 28 21.28 -8.48 24.73
N ALA A 29 21.28 -8.50 23.40
CA ALA A 29 20.34 -7.77 22.55
C ALA A 29 18.88 -8.21 22.82
N ALA A 30 18.19 -7.48 23.70
CA ALA A 30 16.78 -7.66 23.96
C ALA A 30 15.93 -7.05 22.83
N SER A 31 15.41 -7.91 21.96
CA SER A 31 14.38 -7.56 20.96
C SER A 31 13.15 -6.94 21.65
N LYS A 32 12.90 -5.65 21.42
CA LYS A 32 11.69 -4.94 21.88
C LYS A 32 10.44 -5.62 21.30
N LYS A 33 9.69 -6.32 22.16
CA LYS A 33 8.44 -7.03 21.82
C LYS A 33 7.26 -6.06 21.84
N VAL A 34 6.66 -5.81 20.68
CA VAL A 34 5.39 -5.08 20.55
C VAL A 34 4.27 -5.87 21.24
N GLN A 35 3.58 -5.24 22.21
CA GLN A 35 2.43 -5.80 22.92
C GLN A 35 1.14 -5.10 22.44
N LEU A 36 0.10 -5.89 22.16
CA LEU A 36 -1.26 -5.39 21.91
C LEU A 36 -2.18 -6.16 22.87
N LEU A 37 -2.98 -5.45 23.68
CA LEU A 37 -3.91 -6.05 24.66
C LEU A 37 -3.23 -7.01 25.67
N GLY A 38 -2.00 -6.70 26.11
CA GLY A 38 -1.30 -7.48 27.15
C GLY A 38 -0.86 -8.90 26.74
N ILE A 39 -1.07 -9.30 25.49
CA ILE A 39 -0.63 -10.60 24.97
C ILE A 39 0.56 -10.37 24.05
N PRO A 40 1.71 -11.01 24.30
CA PRO A 40 2.80 -11.00 23.35
C PRO A 40 2.35 -11.65 22.04
N LEU A 41 2.40 -10.94 20.91
CA LEU A 41 1.93 -11.43 19.60
C LEU A 41 2.59 -12.78 19.17
N TYR A 42 3.80 -13.08 19.66
CA TYR A 42 4.46 -14.36 19.42
C TYR A 42 3.79 -15.56 20.15
N LYS A 43 2.96 -15.29 21.17
CA LYS A 43 2.18 -16.28 21.93
C LYS A 43 0.81 -16.59 21.32
N LEU A 44 0.39 -15.94 20.23
CA LEU A 44 -0.75 -16.37 19.41
C LEU A 44 -0.35 -17.64 18.64
N SER A 45 -0.12 -18.74 19.37
CA SER A 45 0.47 -19.94 18.79
C SER A 45 -0.62 -20.76 18.12
N TYR A 46 -0.56 -20.90 16.79
CA TYR A 46 -1.35 -21.88 16.02
C TYR A 46 -1.22 -23.32 16.57
N LYS A 47 -0.24 -23.58 17.45
CA LYS A 47 -0.10 -24.82 18.22
C LYS A 47 -1.31 -25.11 19.11
N ARG A 48 -2.00 -24.08 19.62
CA ARG A 48 -3.15 -24.21 20.52
C ARG A 48 -4.48 -24.43 19.79
N LEU A 49 -4.56 -24.12 18.49
CA LEU A 49 -5.80 -24.24 17.73
C LEU A 49 -6.06 -25.68 17.24
N PRO A 50 -7.30 -26.19 17.35
CA PRO A 50 -7.70 -27.47 16.79
C PRO A 50 -7.43 -27.54 15.28
N ARG A 51 -7.02 -28.69 14.77
CA ARG A 51 -6.75 -28.88 13.33
C ARG A 51 -7.99 -28.60 12.47
N LYS A 52 -9.18 -28.93 12.96
CA LYS A 52 -10.46 -28.66 12.27
C LYS A 52 -10.69 -27.16 12.09
N CYS A 53 -10.48 -26.37 13.15
CA CYS A 53 -10.59 -24.90 13.11
C CYS A 53 -9.61 -24.28 12.10
N LEU A 54 -8.34 -24.65 12.13
CA LEU A 54 -7.33 -24.14 11.17
C LEU A 54 -7.71 -24.43 9.71
N LYS A 55 -8.23 -25.64 9.43
CA LYS A 55 -8.69 -26.02 8.09
C LYS A 55 -9.88 -25.18 7.65
N PHE A 56 -10.89 -25.12 8.50
CA PHE A 56 -12.14 -24.41 8.21
C PHE A 56 -11.88 -22.91 7.98
N SER A 57 -11.14 -22.26 8.87
CA SER A 57 -10.81 -20.83 8.74
C SER A 57 -9.98 -20.55 7.47
N PHE A 58 -8.95 -21.37 7.19
CA PHE A 58 -8.13 -21.19 5.99
C PHE A 58 -8.96 -21.31 4.71
N LEU A 59 -9.79 -22.36 4.61
CA LEU A 59 -10.62 -22.59 3.43
C LEU A 59 -11.69 -21.52 3.27
N THR A 60 -12.31 -21.10 4.37
CA THR A 60 -13.35 -20.04 4.36
C THR A 60 -12.77 -18.73 3.86
N ILE A 61 -11.63 -18.28 4.40
CA ILE A 61 -11.01 -17.01 3.99
C ILE A 61 -10.58 -17.05 2.52
N ASN A 62 -9.97 -18.15 2.05
CA ASN A 62 -9.56 -18.26 0.65
C ASN A 62 -10.77 -18.35 -0.30
N THR A 63 -11.83 -19.07 0.07
CA THR A 63 -13.04 -19.17 -0.76
C THR A 63 -13.75 -17.83 -0.83
N ALA A 64 -13.91 -17.13 0.30
CA ALA A 64 -14.50 -15.80 0.33
C ALA A 64 -13.68 -14.81 -0.52
N THR A 65 -12.35 -14.81 -0.37
CA THR A 65 -11.47 -13.92 -1.15
C THR A 65 -11.51 -14.24 -2.64
N PHE A 66 -11.60 -15.52 -3.01
CA PHE A 66 -11.77 -15.94 -4.39
C PHE A 66 -13.07 -15.42 -4.99
N LEU A 67 -14.20 -15.61 -4.30
CA LEU A 67 -15.51 -15.15 -4.78
C LEU A 67 -15.56 -13.61 -4.90
N THR A 68 -15.03 -12.89 -3.90
CA THR A 68 -14.91 -11.42 -3.96
C THR A 68 -13.99 -10.97 -5.09
N GLY A 69 -12.89 -11.68 -5.34
CA GLY A 69 -12.01 -11.39 -6.47
C GLY A 69 -12.71 -11.57 -7.82
N ILE A 70 -13.43 -12.67 -8.00
CA ILE A 70 -14.17 -12.95 -9.23
C ILE A 70 -15.29 -11.93 -9.44
N SER A 71 -16.04 -11.57 -8.40
CA SER A 71 -17.08 -10.53 -8.52
C SER A 71 -16.48 -9.18 -8.89
N ALA A 72 -15.35 -8.78 -8.31
CA ALA A 72 -14.63 -7.56 -8.68
C ALA A 72 -14.20 -7.59 -10.16
N VAL A 73 -13.68 -8.72 -10.65
CA VAL A 73 -13.31 -8.88 -12.07
C VAL A 73 -14.52 -8.73 -12.99
N ILE A 74 -15.64 -9.37 -12.67
CA ILE A 74 -16.88 -9.29 -13.46
C ILE A 74 -17.39 -7.86 -13.50
N ILE A 75 -17.46 -7.18 -12.35
CA ILE A 75 -17.91 -5.78 -12.26
C ILE A 75 -16.98 -4.88 -13.07
N SER A 76 -15.66 -5.03 -12.93
CA SER A 76 -14.70 -4.23 -13.69
C SER A 76 -14.82 -4.45 -15.20
N ILE A 77 -14.99 -5.68 -15.68
CA ILE A 77 -15.16 -5.96 -17.11
C ILE A 77 -16.48 -5.37 -17.62
N TRP A 78 -17.56 -5.53 -16.86
CA TRP A 78 -18.85 -4.93 -17.21
C TRP A 78 -18.77 -3.42 -17.33
N MET A 79 -18.16 -2.75 -16.34
CA MET A 79 -17.94 -1.31 -16.35
C MET A 79 -17.02 -0.85 -17.49
N LEU A 80 -16.02 -1.65 -17.86
CA LEU A 80 -15.09 -1.34 -18.96
C LEU A 80 -15.63 -1.68 -20.35
N SER A 81 -16.74 -2.41 -20.44
CA SER A 81 -17.37 -2.74 -21.73
C SER A 81 -18.41 -1.71 -22.14
N ASP A 82 -19.01 -1.00 -21.18
CA ASP A 82 -20.04 -0.01 -21.44
C ASP A 82 -19.40 1.35 -21.79
N ARG A 83 -19.46 1.71 -23.08
CA ARG A 83 -18.85 2.95 -23.60
C ARG A 83 -19.53 4.20 -23.04
N GLU A 84 -20.84 4.19 -22.84
CA GLU A 84 -21.56 5.34 -22.29
C GLU A 84 -21.20 5.54 -20.81
N LEU A 85 -21.09 4.43 -20.07
CA LEU A 85 -20.66 4.45 -18.68
C LEU A 85 -19.19 4.89 -18.54
N ILE A 86 -18.29 4.43 -19.41
CA ILE A 86 -16.88 4.85 -19.40
C ILE A 86 -16.72 6.34 -19.73
N LEU A 87 -17.49 6.86 -20.70
CA LEU A 87 -17.44 8.28 -21.06
C LEU A 87 -17.94 9.16 -19.92
N ARG A 88 -19.03 8.76 -19.24
CA ARG A 88 -19.52 9.43 -18.02
C ARG A 88 -18.56 9.30 -16.84
N LEU A 89 -17.77 8.23 -16.79
CA LEU A 89 -16.81 7.91 -15.75
C LEU A 89 -15.36 8.08 -16.22
N THR A 90 -15.08 8.98 -17.17
CA THR A 90 -13.74 9.12 -17.77
C THR A 90 -12.65 9.35 -16.71
N GLY A 91 -12.98 10.04 -15.61
CA GLY A 91 -12.09 10.22 -14.44
C GLY A 91 -11.91 8.98 -13.54
N GLN A 92 -12.77 7.96 -13.64
CA GLN A 92 -12.73 6.73 -12.84
C GLN A 92 -12.19 5.51 -13.60
N LYS A 93 -11.85 5.63 -14.89
CA LYS A 93 -11.29 4.52 -15.68
C LYS A 93 -10.06 3.90 -15.01
N LEU A 94 -9.19 4.74 -14.43
CA LEU A 94 -8.03 4.28 -13.66
C LEU A 94 -8.44 3.45 -12.45
N PHE A 95 -9.45 3.89 -11.70
CA PHE A 95 -9.96 3.16 -10.54
C PHE A 95 -10.53 1.79 -10.92
N VAL A 96 -11.36 1.72 -11.96
CA VAL A 96 -11.94 0.46 -12.45
C VAL A 96 -10.87 -0.51 -12.94
N THR A 97 -9.83 0.01 -13.61
CA THR A 97 -8.69 -0.78 -14.08
C THR A 97 -7.86 -1.32 -12.90
N ILE A 98 -7.62 -0.51 -11.87
CA ILE A 98 -6.93 -0.95 -10.65
C ILE A 98 -7.75 -2.04 -9.95
N LEU A 99 -9.06 -1.86 -9.84
CA LEU A 99 -9.97 -2.86 -9.26
C LEU A 99 -9.91 -4.19 -10.02
N LEU A 100 -9.84 -4.16 -11.36
CA LEU A 100 -9.68 -5.34 -12.21
C LEU A 100 -8.39 -6.10 -11.88
N ILE A 101 -7.26 -5.39 -11.85
CA ILE A 101 -5.93 -5.98 -11.60
C ILE A 101 -5.89 -6.61 -10.20
N ILE A 102 -6.40 -5.90 -9.19
CA ILE A 102 -6.48 -6.39 -7.81
C ILE A 102 -7.40 -7.62 -7.74
N GLY A 103 -8.55 -7.61 -8.42
CA GLY A 103 -9.49 -8.72 -8.47
C GLY A 103 -8.88 -9.99 -9.10
N ILE A 104 -8.17 -9.85 -10.22
CA ILE A 104 -7.46 -10.96 -10.87
C ILE A 104 -6.39 -11.50 -9.92
N PHE A 105 -5.55 -10.63 -9.34
CA PHE A 105 -4.50 -11.04 -8.43
C PHE A 105 -5.05 -11.78 -7.20
N ALA A 106 -6.08 -11.23 -6.55
CA ALA A 106 -6.73 -11.82 -5.39
C ALA A 106 -7.34 -13.20 -5.71
N SER A 107 -8.00 -13.33 -6.86
CA SER A 107 -8.57 -14.60 -7.34
C SER A 107 -7.49 -15.66 -7.58
N CYS A 108 -6.40 -15.28 -8.26
CA CYS A 108 -5.27 -16.17 -8.53
C CYS A 108 -4.58 -16.64 -7.24
N VAL A 109 -4.25 -15.73 -6.32
CA VAL A 109 -3.59 -16.08 -5.06
C VAL A 109 -4.49 -16.99 -4.20
N SER A 110 -5.79 -16.69 -4.13
CA SER A 110 -6.76 -17.51 -3.40
C SER A 110 -6.89 -18.92 -4.00
N SER A 111 -6.90 -19.02 -5.34
CA SER A 111 -6.89 -20.30 -6.05
C SER A 111 -5.63 -21.10 -5.73
N VAL A 112 -4.45 -20.47 -5.71
CA VAL A 112 -3.20 -21.12 -5.30
C VAL A 112 -3.30 -21.62 -3.85
N GLY A 113 -3.95 -20.88 -2.95
CA GLY A 113 -4.21 -21.31 -1.57
C GLY A 113 -5.08 -22.57 -1.48
N ILE A 114 -6.18 -22.61 -2.21
CA ILE A 114 -7.08 -23.78 -2.29
C ILE A 114 -6.34 -24.97 -2.92
N LEU A 115 -5.61 -24.76 -4.02
CA LEU A 115 -4.80 -25.79 -4.67
C LEU A 115 -3.67 -26.31 -3.77
N ALA A 116 -3.04 -25.45 -2.99
CA ALA A 116 -2.03 -25.84 -2.00
C ALA A 116 -2.62 -26.78 -0.94
N PHE A 117 -3.85 -26.50 -0.50
CA PHE A 117 -4.58 -27.33 0.44
C PHE A 117 -4.95 -28.70 -0.15
N VAL A 118 -5.51 -28.74 -1.36
CA VAL A 118 -5.97 -29.97 -2.02
C VAL A 118 -4.78 -30.84 -2.46
N LYS A 119 -3.84 -30.27 -3.23
CA LYS A 119 -2.73 -31.03 -3.83
C LYS A 119 -1.60 -31.35 -2.84
N ARG A 120 -1.59 -30.74 -1.65
CA ARG A 120 -0.57 -30.91 -0.60
C ARG A 120 0.89 -30.71 -1.06
N ARG A 121 1.13 -30.05 -2.20
CA ARG A 121 2.48 -29.81 -2.75
C ARG A 121 3.20 -28.73 -1.93
N LYS A 122 4.40 -29.02 -1.42
CA LYS A 122 5.22 -28.09 -0.61
C LYS A 122 5.47 -26.74 -1.33
N LYS A 123 5.67 -26.78 -2.66
CA LYS A 123 5.92 -25.58 -3.49
C LYS A 123 4.72 -24.62 -3.49
N LEU A 124 3.48 -25.12 -3.67
CA LEU A 124 2.27 -24.28 -3.68
C LEU A 124 2.07 -23.51 -2.36
N TRP A 125 2.30 -24.18 -1.23
CA TRP A 125 2.28 -23.52 0.08
C TRP A 125 3.37 -22.46 0.21
N SER A 126 4.53 -22.65 -0.41
CA SER A 126 5.61 -21.66 -0.42
C SER A 126 5.23 -20.44 -1.25
N THR A 127 4.74 -20.65 -2.48
CA THR A 127 4.28 -19.59 -3.36
C THR A 127 3.20 -18.75 -2.69
N TYR A 128 2.16 -19.38 -2.13
CA TYR A 128 1.08 -18.68 -1.42
C TYR A 128 1.59 -17.78 -0.28
N ILE A 129 2.49 -18.32 0.56
CA ILE A 129 3.07 -17.60 1.69
C ILE A 129 3.94 -16.43 1.22
N ILE A 130 4.73 -16.63 0.16
CA ILE A 130 5.59 -15.59 -0.42
C ILE A 130 4.72 -14.46 -0.98
N CYS A 131 3.68 -14.78 -1.78
CA CYS A 131 2.76 -13.79 -2.33
C CYS A 131 2.13 -12.90 -1.25
N HIS A 132 1.56 -13.49 -0.19
CA HIS A 132 0.98 -12.70 0.91
C HIS A 132 2.03 -11.91 1.70
N THR A 133 3.25 -12.45 1.84
CA THR A 133 4.33 -11.72 2.52
C THR A 133 4.78 -10.51 1.71
N LEU A 134 4.93 -10.65 0.40
CA LEU A 134 5.25 -9.54 -0.51
C LEU A 134 4.14 -8.49 -0.52
N TRP A 135 2.87 -8.91 -0.57
CA TRP A 135 1.72 -8.01 -0.51
C TRP A 135 1.68 -7.17 0.78
N LEU A 136 1.93 -7.80 1.93
CA LEU A 136 2.03 -7.08 3.19
C LEU A 136 3.24 -6.14 3.21
N ALA A 137 4.37 -6.55 2.63
CA ALA A 137 5.54 -5.69 2.51
C ALA A 137 5.26 -4.46 1.63
N THR A 138 4.54 -4.61 0.52
CA THR A 138 4.17 -3.45 -0.33
C THR A 138 3.28 -2.47 0.44
N ILE A 139 2.28 -2.95 1.18
CA ILE A 139 1.43 -2.07 2.00
C ILE A 139 2.25 -1.34 3.07
N PHE A 140 3.19 -2.03 3.70
CA PHE A 140 4.06 -1.45 4.71
C PHE A 140 4.96 -0.36 4.14
N PHE A 141 5.65 -0.62 3.01
CA PHE A 141 6.50 0.36 2.36
C PHE A 141 5.69 1.56 1.84
N THR A 142 4.53 1.34 1.21
CA THR A 142 3.68 2.46 0.75
C THR A 142 3.20 3.31 1.91
N SER A 143 2.96 2.71 3.08
CA SER A 143 2.57 3.46 4.28
C SER A 143 3.71 4.35 4.80
N ILE A 144 4.96 3.85 4.78
CA ILE A 144 6.14 4.62 5.18
C ILE A 144 6.43 5.76 4.20
N PHE A 145 6.41 5.47 2.90
CA PHE A 145 6.74 6.44 1.85
C PHE A 145 5.54 7.30 1.42
N SER A 146 4.44 7.24 2.16
CA SER A 146 3.18 7.90 1.82
C SER A 146 3.36 9.40 1.60
N SER A 147 4.00 10.12 2.53
CA SER A 147 4.22 11.57 2.41
C SER A 147 5.01 11.95 1.15
N SER A 148 6.18 11.35 0.95
CA SER A 148 7.02 11.61 -0.22
C SER A 148 6.31 11.28 -1.54
N PHE A 149 5.44 10.27 -1.53
CA PHE A 149 4.64 9.91 -2.69
C PHE A 149 3.55 10.96 -2.96
N PHE A 150 2.87 11.47 -1.92
CA PHE A 150 1.90 12.55 -2.07
C PHE A 150 2.51 13.84 -2.61
N ASP A 151 3.71 14.21 -2.17
CA ASP A 151 4.41 15.38 -2.68
C ASP A 151 4.75 15.22 -4.17
N ARG A 152 5.25 14.05 -4.56
CA ARG A 152 5.55 13.73 -5.97
C ARG A 152 4.30 13.76 -6.84
N ILE A 153 3.19 13.21 -6.38
CA ILE A 153 1.91 13.27 -7.09
C ILE A 153 1.45 14.71 -7.24
N THR A 154 1.49 15.51 -6.18
CA THR A 154 1.01 16.90 -6.20
C THR A 154 1.83 17.75 -7.16
N ASN A 155 3.16 17.59 -7.16
CA ASN A 155 4.05 18.26 -8.11
C ASN A 155 3.78 17.81 -9.55
N LYS A 156 3.59 16.50 -9.77
CA LYS A 156 3.27 15.97 -11.09
C LYS A 156 1.94 16.52 -11.63
N ILE A 157 0.91 16.60 -10.78
CA ILE A 157 -0.38 17.20 -11.13
C ILE A 157 -0.20 18.68 -11.48
N HIS A 158 0.55 19.43 -10.69
CA HIS A 158 0.83 20.84 -10.97
C HIS A 158 1.53 21.02 -12.33
N ASP A 159 2.53 20.20 -12.63
CA ASP A 159 3.27 20.27 -13.90
C ASP A 159 2.40 19.85 -15.09
N ASP A 160 1.56 18.82 -14.92
CA ASP A 160 0.62 18.38 -15.94
C ASP A 160 -0.46 19.45 -16.20
N MET A 161 -0.99 20.09 -15.15
CA MET A 161 -1.90 21.24 -15.28
C MET A 161 -1.23 22.39 -16.05
N ARG A 162 0.02 22.75 -15.70
CA ARG A 162 0.75 23.81 -16.41
C ARG A 162 0.95 23.49 -17.89
N SER A 163 1.34 22.26 -18.21
CA SER A 163 1.61 21.84 -19.59
C SER A 163 0.36 21.68 -20.46
N THR A 164 -0.79 21.40 -19.84
CA THR A 164 -2.08 21.24 -20.54
C THR A 164 -2.85 22.54 -20.68
N MET A 165 -2.70 23.49 -19.74
CA MET A 165 -3.35 24.80 -19.80
C MET A 165 -3.06 25.54 -21.11
N ILE A 166 -1.81 25.55 -21.57
CA ILE A 166 -1.42 26.18 -22.86
C ILE A 166 -2.03 25.49 -24.09
N LYS A 167 -2.59 24.28 -23.93
CA LYS A 167 -3.26 23.51 -25.00
C LYS A 167 -4.78 23.59 -24.90
N TYR A 168 -5.31 24.37 -23.96
CA TYR A 168 -6.74 24.61 -23.81
C TYR A 168 -7.30 25.25 -25.10
N ARG A 169 -8.43 24.75 -25.61
CA ARG A 169 -9.02 25.04 -26.94
C ARG A 169 -8.22 24.58 -28.16
N SER A 170 -6.97 24.12 -28.00
CA SER A 170 -6.18 23.53 -29.08
C SER A 170 -6.44 22.03 -29.27
N LEU A 171 -6.86 21.34 -28.21
CA LEU A 171 -7.18 19.92 -28.21
C LEU A 171 -8.50 19.69 -27.47
N ASP A 172 -9.48 19.09 -28.13
CA ASP A 172 -10.83 18.89 -27.56
C ASP A 172 -10.81 18.13 -26.23
N TRP A 173 -10.01 17.06 -26.15
CA TRP A 173 -9.88 16.28 -24.91
C TRP A 173 -9.23 17.05 -23.76
N VAL A 174 -8.38 18.05 -24.06
CA VAL A 174 -7.77 18.92 -23.03
C VAL A 174 -8.80 19.94 -22.54
N THR A 175 -9.56 20.53 -23.45
CA THR A 175 -10.64 21.47 -23.13
C THR A 175 -11.68 20.78 -22.26
N GLU A 176 -12.15 19.61 -22.67
CA GLU A 176 -13.11 18.81 -21.91
C GLU A 176 -12.58 18.44 -20.51
N ALA A 177 -11.31 18.04 -20.41
CA ALA A 177 -10.71 17.71 -19.11
C ALA A 177 -10.65 18.92 -18.17
N TRP A 178 -10.29 20.10 -18.67
CA TRP A 178 -10.27 21.34 -17.89
C TRP A 178 -11.67 21.79 -17.47
N ASP A 179 -12.62 21.80 -18.40
CA ASP A 179 -13.99 22.23 -18.13
C ASP A 179 -14.67 21.34 -17.09
N ASN A 180 -14.51 20.02 -17.24
CA ASN A 180 -15.01 19.04 -16.26
C ASN A 180 -14.34 19.22 -14.89
N THR A 181 -13.02 19.42 -14.85
CA THR A 181 -12.29 19.62 -13.59
C THR A 181 -12.80 20.85 -12.85
N GLN A 182 -12.96 21.98 -13.56
CA GLN A 182 -13.41 23.24 -12.98
C GLN A 182 -14.84 23.15 -12.44
N GLN A 183 -15.74 22.54 -13.22
CA GLN A 183 -17.14 22.39 -12.82
C GLN A 183 -17.31 21.39 -11.66
N TYR A 184 -16.53 20.32 -11.64
CA TYR A 184 -16.58 19.28 -10.61
C TYR A 184 -15.97 19.76 -9.29
N LEU A 185 -14.79 20.39 -9.33
CA LEU A 185 -14.08 20.87 -8.15
C LEU A 185 -14.48 22.29 -7.72
N LYS A 186 -15.34 22.98 -8.49
CA LYS A 186 -15.75 24.36 -8.27
C LYS A 186 -14.55 25.28 -8.10
N CYS A 187 -13.65 25.23 -9.07
CA CYS A 187 -12.35 25.92 -9.06
C CYS A 187 -12.07 26.61 -10.40
N CYS A 188 -11.13 27.54 -10.42
CA CYS A 188 -10.67 28.18 -11.66
C CYS A 188 -9.15 28.38 -11.67
N GLY A 189 -8.53 27.99 -12.79
CA GLY A 189 -7.08 28.02 -12.97
C GLY A 189 -6.34 27.01 -12.08
N ILE A 190 -5.01 27.07 -12.06
CA ILE A 190 -4.17 26.17 -11.26
C ILE A 190 -4.21 26.60 -9.79
N ARG A 191 -3.87 27.87 -9.54
CA ARG A 191 -3.88 28.56 -8.25
C ARG A 191 -5.00 29.59 -8.16
N SER A 192 -5.37 30.22 -9.28
CA SER A 192 -6.43 31.23 -9.35
C SER A 192 -6.90 31.45 -10.79
N TYR A 193 -8.04 32.09 -11.00
CA TYR A 193 -8.51 32.48 -12.34
C TYR A 193 -7.47 33.31 -13.13
N LYS A 194 -6.59 34.04 -12.43
CA LYS A 194 -5.50 34.84 -13.04
C LYS A 194 -4.53 34.01 -13.86
N ASP A 195 -4.40 32.70 -13.59
CA ASP A 195 -3.52 31.84 -14.38
C ASP A 195 -3.92 31.81 -15.87
N TRP A 196 -5.21 32.01 -16.19
CA TRP A 196 -5.66 32.12 -17.58
C TRP A 196 -5.13 33.40 -18.23
N GLU A 197 -5.28 34.53 -17.55
CA GLU A 197 -4.83 35.85 -18.02
C GLU A 197 -3.30 35.90 -18.18
N GLU A 198 -2.56 35.33 -17.22
CA GLU A 198 -1.09 35.23 -17.26
C GLU A 198 -0.60 34.44 -18.49
N ASN A 199 -1.37 33.46 -18.95
CA ASN A 199 -1.09 32.68 -20.16
C ASN A 199 -1.73 33.28 -21.42
N ARG A 200 -2.28 34.52 -21.35
CA ARG A 200 -2.97 35.21 -22.45
C ARG A 200 -4.17 34.42 -23.00
N LEU A 201 -4.86 33.71 -22.13
CA LEU A 201 -6.07 32.95 -22.42
C LEU A 201 -7.27 33.61 -21.73
N GLU A 202 -8.43 33.51 -22.36
CA GLU A 202 -9.70 33.93 -21.77
C GLU A 202 -10.11 32.96 -20.65
N ILE A 203 -10.73 33.49 -19.59
CA ILE A 203 -11.27 32.67 -18.52
C ILE A 203 -12.41 31.78 -19.09
N PRO A 204 -12.34 30.45 -18.93
CA PRO A 204 -13.37 29.53 -19.41
C PRO A 204 -14.75 29.75 -18.79
N HIS A 205 -15.84 29.54 -19.54
CA HIS A 205 -17.20 29.58 -18.98
C HIS A 205 -17.44 28.50 -17.91
N SER A 206 -16.71 27.39 -17.94
CA SER A 206 -16.70 26.36 -16.89
C SER A 206 -16.21 26.85 -15.52
N CYS A 207 -15.51 27.99 -15.46
CA CYS A 207 -15.13 28.66 -14.21
C CYS A 207 -16.28 29.46 -13.58
N CYS A 208 -17.45 29.53 -14.20
CA CYS A 208 -18.58 30.33 -13.71
C CYS A 208 -19.09 29.84 -12.34
N SER A 209 -19.05 30.73 -11.35
CA SER A 209 -19.57 30.50 -9.99
C SER A 209 -21.00 31.02 -9.79
N LYS A 210 -21.51 31.80 -10.76
CA LYS A 210 -22.81 32.49 -10.71
C LYS A 210 -23.82 31.87 -11.68
N SER A 211 -24.99 32.50 -11.86
CA SER A 211 -25.96 32.06 -12.87
C SER A 211 -25.38 32.22 -14.28
N ILE A 212 -25.87 31.41 -15.22
CA ILE A 212 -25.39 31.39 -16.62
C ILE A 212 -25.49 32.78 -17.26
N GLU A 213 -26.55 33.56 -16.96
CA GLU A 213 -26.73 34.91 -17.47
C GLU A 213 -25.62 35.88 -17.02
N GLN A 214 -25.10 35.74 -15.80
CA GLN A 214 -24.02 36.58 -15.29
C GLN A 214 -22.64 36.18 -15.84
N CYS A 215 -22.54 35.00 -16.44
CA CYS A 215 -21.30 34.45 -16.99
C CYS A 215 -21.21 34.54 -18.51
N LEU A 216 -22.10 35.32 -19.14
CA LEU A 216 -21.97 35.73 -20.54
C LEU A 216 -20.64 36.43 -20.80
N HIS A 217 -20.18 37.26 -19.84
CA HIS A 217 -18.86 37.87 -19.84
C HIS A 217 -18.05 37.35 -18.65
N MET A 218 -17.10 36.47 -18.93
CA MET A 218 -16.23 35.90 -17.90
C MET A 218 -15.24 36.95 -17.39
N THR A 219 -15.32 37.23 -16.10
CA THR A 219 -14.40 38.11 -15.37
C THR A 219 -14.02 37.49 -14.03
N GLY A 220 -12.98 38.01 -13.38
CA GLY A 220 -12.54 37.53 -12.07
C GLY A 220 -13.60 37.62 -10.96
N SER A 221 -14.65 38.44 -11.10
CA SER A 221 -15.70 38.58 -10.09
C SER A 221 -16.80 37.50 -10.17
N VAL A 222 -16.93 36.86 -11.34
CA VAL A 222 -17.91 35.78 -11.57
C VAL A 222 -17.28 34.39 -11.61
N ALA A 223 -15.94 34.32 -11.64
CA ALA A 223 -15.18 33.08 -11.61
C ALA A 223 -15.09 32.47 -10.19
N PHE A 224 -14.82 31.17 -10.11
CA PHE A 224 -14.45 30.53 -8.84
C PHE A 224 -13.15 31.12 -8.29
N GLU A 225 -13.15 31.46 -7.00
CA GLU A 225 -11.98 32.04 -6.31
C GLU A 225 -10.89 30.99 -6.03
N ALA A 226 -11.29 29.73 -5.77
CA ALA A 226 -10.37 28.66 -5.45
C ALA A 226 -9.64 28.14 -6.70
N GLY A 227 -8.31 27.96 -6.60
CA GLY A 227 -7.52 27.27 -7.62
C GLY A 227 -7.70 25.75 -7.61
N CYS A 228 -7.65 25.13 -8.79
CA CYS A 228 -7.93 23.71 -8.95
C CYS A 228 -6.91 22.79 -8.29
N LEU A 229 -5.63 23.21 -8.17
CA LEU A 229 -4.62 22.41 -7.49
C LEU A 229 -4.97 22.22 -6.00
N LYS A 230 -5.39 23.30 -5.33
CA LYS A 230 -5.76 23.27 -3.91
C LYS A 230 -7.04 22.45 -3.72
N SER A 231 -8.06 22.67 -4.55
CA SER A 231 -9.31 21.89 -4.47
C SER A 231 -9.08 20.40 -4.73
N ALA A 232 -8.23 20.05 -5.71
CA ALA A 232 -7.86 18.66 -5.99
C ALA A 232 -7.13 18.02 -4.79
N TYR A 233 -6.20 18.75 -4.16
CA TYR A 233 -5.51 18.28 -2.96
C TYR A 233 -6.47 18.04 -1.79
N LEU A 234 -7.42 18.96 -1.54
CA LEU A 234 -8.41 18.82 -0.47
C LEU A 234 -9.35 17.64 -0.71
N MET A 235 -9.78 17.44 -1.97
CA MET A 235 -10.56 16.27 -2.35
C MET A 235 -9.77 14.97 -2.19
N LEU A 236 -8.49 14.95 -2.59
CA LEU A 236 -7.64 13.77 -2.37
C LEU A 236 -7.51 13.44 -0.88
N LYS A 237 -7.34 14.48 -0.04
CA LYS A 237 -7.24 14.35 1.41
C LYS A 237 -8.55 13.89 2.06
N SER A 238 -9.73 14.17 1.51
CA SER A 238 -10.98 13.66 2.08
C SER A 238 -11.18 12.15 1.82
N HIS A 239 -10.70 11.66 0.66
CA HIS A 239 -10.81 10.25 0.31
C HIS A 239 -9.70 9.38 0.90
N ILE A 240 -8.58 9.97 1.32
CA ILE A 240 -7.45 9.24 1.90
C ILE A 240 -7.84 8.43 3.13
N ASP A 241 -8.77 8.93 3.95
CA ASP A 241 -9.22 8.27 5.18
C ASP A 241 -9.93 6.95 4.86
N THR A 242 -10.78 6.95 3.83
CA THR A 242 -11.47 5.74 3.37
C THR A 242 -10.47 4.72 2.83
N VAL A 243 -9.48 5.18 2.06
CA VAL A 243 -8.42 4.31 1.53
C VAL A 243 -7.58 3.72 2.67
N ALA A 244 -7.21 4.51 3.67
CA ALA A 244 -6.44 4.06 4.82
C ALA A 244 -7.19 2.98 5.63
N VAL A 245 -8.48 3.19 5.91
CA VAL A 245 -9.32 2.20 6.59
C VAL A 245 -9.41 0.90 5.78
N SER A 246 -9.60 1.01 4.46
CA SER A 246 -9.65 -0.18 3.59
C SER A 246 -8.31 -0.95 3.57
N ALA A 247 -7.17 -0.25 3.57
CA ALA A 247 -5.85 -0.86 3.58
C ALA A 247 -5.56 -1.61 4.90
N ILE A 248 -6.00 -1.06 6.04
CA ILE A 248 -5.89 -1.73 7.34
C ILE A 248 -6.72 -3.02 7.34
N PHE A 249 -7.96 -2.97 6.88
CA PHE A 249 -8.84 -4.14 6.80
C PHE A 249 -8.23 -5.25 5.92
N VAL A 250 -7.72 -4.90 4.74
CA VAL A 250 -7.03 -5.83 3.84
C VAL A 250 -5.78 -6.43 4.48
N SER A 251 -5.03 -5.63 5.25
CA SER A 251 -3.84 -6.08 5.98
C SER A 251 -4.18 -7.13 7.04
N ILE A 252 -5.29 -6.94 7.77
CA ILE A 252 -5.77 -7.90 8.78
C ILE A 252 -6.15 -9.24 8.11
N ILE A 253 -6.93 -9.20 7.02
CA ILE A 253 -7.33 -10.41 6.28
C ILE A 253 -6.10 -11.14 5.73
N SER A 254 -5.16 -10.40 5.14
CA SER A 254 -3.92 -10.95 4.60
C SER A 254 -3.03 -11.56 5.70
N GLY A 255 -2.94 -10.90 6.84
CA GLY A 255 -2.22 -11.39 8.02
C GLY A 255 -2.85 -12.67 8.59
N ALA A 256 -4.17 -12.72 8.72
CA ALA A 256 -4.90 -13.89 9.15
C ALA A 256 -4.69 -15.07 8.17
N SER A 257 -4.80 -14.82 6.87
CA SER A 257 -4.54 -15.79 5.80
C SER A 257 -3.14 -16.40 5.93
N LEU A 258 -2.13 -15.55 6.11
CA LEU A 258 -0.74 -15.95 6.28
C LEU A 258 -0.51 -16.75 7.57
N PHE A 259 -1.14 -16.34 8.67
CA PHE A 259 -1.09 -17.03 9.96
C PHE A 259 -1.65 -18.46 9.83
N PHE A 260 -2.87 -18.60 9.30
CA PHE A 260 -3.51 -19.89 9.09
C PHE A 260 -2.71 -20.76 8.12
N ALA A 261 -2.17 -20.18 7.04
CA ALA A 261 -1.37 -20.91 6.07
C ALA A 261 -0.09 -21.48 6.67
N ARG A 262 0.64 -20.70 7.48
CA ARG A 262 1.83 -21.18 8.19
C ARG A 262 1.49 -22.29 9.19
N GLY A 263 0.38 -22.15 9.92
CA GLY A 263 -0.12 -23.19 10.83
C GLY A 263 -0.43 -24.49 10.11
N MET A 264 -1.14 -24.41 8.98
CA MET A 264 -1.48 -25.56 8.13
C MET A 264 -0.24 -26.22 7.52
N LYS A 265 0.69 -25.44 6.94
CA LYS A 265 1.96 -25.95 6.37
C LYS A 265 2.80 -26.69 7.42
N ARG A 266 2.87 -26.19 8.65
CA ARG A 266 3.61 -26.84 9.74
C ARG A 266 2.93 -28.15 10.19
N LYS A 267 1.60 -28.16 10.37
CA LYS A 267 0.88 -29.39 10.73
C LYS A 267 0.95 -30.47 9.64
N PHE A 268 0.92 -30.11 8.35
CA PHE A 268 1.09 -31.08 7.27
C PHE A 268 2.49 -31.68 7.23
N ARG A 269 3.55 -30.88 7.48
CA ARG A 269 4.92 -31.41 7.56
C ARG A 269 5.09 -32.41 8.70
N ALA A 270 4.54 -32.11 9.88
CA ALA A 270 4.63 -33.01 11.03
C ALA A 270 4.06 -34.41 10.75
N ILE A 271 2.93 -34.49 10.03
CA ILE A 271 2.28 -35.77 9.68
C ILE A 271 3.11 -36.56 8.65
N HIS A 272 3.77 -35.86 7.72
CA HIS A 272 4.63 -36.54 6.74
C HIS A 272 5.84 -37.17 7.43
N TYR A 273 6.47 -36.47 8.38
CA TYR A 273 7.58 -37.01 9.16
C TYR A 273 7.18 -38.21 10.04
N THR A 274 5.98 -38.19 10.64
CA THR A 274 5.52 -39.36 11.42
C THR A 274 5.27 -40.58 10.53
N ASN A 275 4.81 -40.39 9.30
CA ASN A 275 4.56 -41.48 8.36
C ASN A 275 5.86 -42.04 7.76
N ASP A 276 6.86 -41.20 7.45
CA ASP A 276 8.15 -41.65 6.91
C ASP A 276 9.03 -42.32 7.98
N GLY A 277 8.85 -41.99 9.27
CA GLY A 277 9.58 -42.60 10.38
C GLY A 277 8.94 -43.86 10.97
N SER A 278 7.81 -44.30 10.43
CA SER A 278 7.11 -45.54 10.82
C SER A 278 7.17 -46.64 9.75
N THR A 279 7.91 -46.40 8.67
CA THR A 279 8.26 -47.35 7.60
C THR A 279 9.75 -47.61 7.63
#